data_AF-A0A2N5CTY9-F1
#
_entry.id   AF-A0A2N5CTY9-F1
#
_cell.length_a   1.000
_cell.length_b   1.000
_cell.length_c   1.000
_cell.angle_alpha   90.00
_cell.angle_beta   90.00
_cell.angle_gamma   90.00
#
_symmetry.space_group_name_H-M   'P 1'
#
loop_
_entity.id
_entity.type
_entity.pdbx_description
1 polymer ?
#
loop_
_entity_poly.entity_id
_entity_poly.type
_entity_poly.pdbx_seq_one_letter_code
_entity_poly.pdbx_strand_id
1 'polypeptide(L)'
;MTGAWRFGFLALPALVLAACDGGASAVKAPRGDQVASAEGTSNRSGGAPAATEIAEASAAARQAADPRDAPVRLISGRPMWAANRTRGAEENAQRGFERFGEAFGARDVDDYVRKTHAFVAKPPAGAQTLKRSNGDTLIYDPAGNVFAVVTRTGAPRTMFKPDDGADYWRRQKEGAARRTAVSDRRGQGGNG
;
A
#
# COMPACT_ATOMS: atom_id res chain seq x y z
N MET A 1 0.62 -55.31 -13.25
CA MET A 1 1.61 -54.83 -14.24
C MET A 1 2.41 -53.72 -13.59
N THR A 2 3.58 -54.06 -13.05
CA THR A 2 4.48 -53.17 -12.29
C THR A 2 5.58 -52.67 -13.21
N GLY A 3 5.70 -51.35 -13.37
CA GLY A 3 6.79 -50.70 -14.11
C GLY A 3 7.68 -49.90 -13.15
N ALA A 4 8.78 -50.50 -12.73
CA ALA A 4 9.87 -49.85 -12.00
C ALA A 4 10.95 -49.41 -12.99
N TRP A 5 11.48 -48.18 -12.86
CA TRP A 5 12.70 -47.78 -13.57
C TRP A 5 13.75 -47.29 -12.57
N ARG A 6 14.96 -47.84 -12.75
CA ARG A 6 16.12 -47.74 -11.87
C ARG A 6 17.11 -46.71 -12.42
N PHE A 7 17.67 -45.98 -11.46
CA PHE A 7 18.98 -45.32 -11.37
C PHE A 7 19.96 -45.39 -12.56
N GLY A 8 20.48 -44.22 -12.93
CA GLY A 8 21.81 -44.03 -13.49
C GLY A 8 22.56 -42.97 -12.68
N PHE A 9 23.49 -43.41 -11.81
CA PHE A 9 24.54 -42.60 -11.21
C PHE A 9 25.74 -42.59 -12.16
N LEU A 10 26.35 -41.44 -12.42
CA LEU A 10 27.77 -41.39 -12.76
C LEU A 10 28.40 -40.03 -12.40
N ALA A 11 29.68 -40.11 -12.07
CA ALA A 11 30.43 -39.30 -11.13
C ALA A 11 30.90 -37.92 -11.64
N LEU A 12 31.20 -37.08 -10.64
CA LEU A 12 31.95 -35.82 -10.63
C LEU A 12 33.27 -35.85 -11.42
N PRO A 13 33.79 -34.66 -11.75
CA PRO A 13 34.96 -34.21 -11.00
C PRO A 13 34.83 -32.79 -10.42
N ALA A 14 35.43 -32.63 -9.25
CA ALA A 14 35.66 -31.37 -8.55
C ALA A 14 36.81 -30.56 -9.21
N LEU A 15 36.76 -29.24 -9.17
CA LEU A 15 37.98 -28.41 -9.08
C LEU A 15 37.71 -26.96 -8.63
N VAL A 16 38.34 -26.62 -7.49
CA VAL A 16 38.98 -25.37 -7.08
C VAL A 16 38.15 -24.18 -6.54
N LEU A 17 38.52 -23.84 -5.30
CA LEU A 17 38.16 -22.68 -4.52
C LEU A 17 38.67 -21.36 -5.14
N ALA A 18 37.81 -20.35 -5.12
CA ALA A 18 38.24 -18.96 -5.00
C ALA A 18 37.52 -18.35 -3.79
N ALA A 19 38.25 -18.30 -2.67
CA ALA A 19 37.89 -17.50 -1.52
C ALA A 19 38.24 -16.05 -1.84
N CYS A 20 37.22 -15.20 -2.07
CA CYS A 20 37.38 -13.76 -1.93
C CYS A 20 36.83 -13.38 -0.57
N ASP A 21 37.78 -13.11 0.31
CA ASP A 21 37.70 -12.58 1.65
C ASP A 21 36.67 -11.44 1.76
N GLY A 22 35.59 -11.71 2.48
CA GLY A 22 34.64 -10.70 2.94
C GLY A 22 35.27 -9.92 4.07
N GLY A 23 36.10 -8.94 3.73
CA GLY A 23 36.75 -8.04 4.66
C GLY A 23 35.73 -7.32 5.55
N ALA A 24 35.63 -7.77 6.79
CA ALA A 24 34.91 -7.10 7.87
C ALA A 24 35.56 -5.73 8.11
N SER A 25 34.97 -4.67 7.55
CA SER A 25 35.33 -3.30 7.89
C SER A 25 34.87 -3.01 9.33
N ALA A 26 35.78 -3.24 10.28
CA ALA A 26 35.65 -2.83 11.66
C ALA A 26 35.75 -1.31 11.76
N VAL A 27 34.62 -0.62 11.89
CA VAL A 27 34.58 0.79 12.31
C VAL A 27 35.02 0.86 13.77
N LYS A 28 36.27 1.29 13.97
CA LYS A 28 36.83 1.64 15.27
C LYS A 28 36.21 2.97 15.72
N ALA A 29 35.39 2.91 16.77
CA ALA A 29 34.88 4.09 17.46
C ALA A 29 36.07 4.88 18.06
N PRO A 30 36.24 6.18 17.75
CA PRO A 30 37.21 7.00 18.47
C PRO A 30 36.66 7.31 19.87
N ARG A 31 37.45 6.94 20.88
CA ARG A 31 37.33 7.47 22.24
C ARG A 31 37.68 8.96 22.23
N GLY A 32 36.97 9.69 23.09
CA GLY A 32 37.15 11.12 23.29
C GLY A 32 38.52 11.51 23.84
N ASP A 33 38.68 12.83 23.80
CA ASP A 33 39.73 13.65 24.41
C ASP A 33 41.11 13.59 23.75
N GLN A 34 41.35 14.55 22.85
CA GLN A 34 42.41 15.55 23.07
C GLN A 34 42.32 16.75 22.14
N VAL A 35 42.86 17.85 22.66
CA VAL A 35 42.70 19.27 22.37
C VAL A 35 43.77 19.85 21.44
N ALA A 36 43.47 21.06 20.94
CA ALA A 36 44.37 22.10 20.37
C ALA A 36 44.84 21.89 18.91
N SER A 37 44.34 22.70 17.97
CA SER A 37 44.80 24.05 17.54
C SER A 37 45.74 23.93 16.33
N ALA A 38 45.26 24.28 15.13
CA ALA A 38 45.58 25.53 14.41
C ALA A 38 46.92 25.37 13.64
N GLU A 39 47.14 25.72 12.38
CA GLU A 39 46.52 26.57 11.35
C GLU A 39 46.84 25.86 10.00
N GLY A 40 46.03 25.89 8.94
CA GLY A 40 45.69 27.07 8.15
C GLY A 40 46.24 26.90 6.72
N THR A 41 45.37 26.60 5.76
CA THR A 41 45.41 27.20 4.41
C THR A 41 44.06 26.99 3.74
N SER A 42 43.41 28.13 3.53
CA SER A 42 42.21 28.32 2.73
C SER A 42 42.54 28.15 1.24
N ASN A 43 41.77 27.34 0.52
CA ASN A 43 41.21 27.83 -0.73
C ASN A 43 39.83 27.24 -1.01
N ARG A 44 39.03 28.06 -1.68
CA ARG A 44 37.58 28.11 -1.71
C ARG A 44 37.00 27.34 -2.90
N SER A 45 35.85 26.70 -2.67
CA SER A 45 34.68 26.60 -3.55
C SER A 45 34.84 26.02 -4.97
N GLY A 46 34.13 24.90 -5.22
CA GLY A 46 33.91 24.34 -6.55
C GLY A 46 32.82 23.27 -6.59
N GLY A 47 31.61 23.61 -6.11
CA GLY A 47 30.31 23.03 -6.52
C GLY A 47 30.11 21.52 -6.45
N ALA A 48 29.64 21.01 -5.31
CA ALA A 48 28.98 19.70 -5.24
C ALA A 48 27.47 19.88 -5.54
N PRO A 49 26.93 19.36 -6.66
CA PRO A 49 25.49 19.39 -6.88
C PRO A 49 24.74 18.30 -6.09
N ALA A 50 25.42 17.22 -5.66
CA ALA A 50 24.73 16.03 -5.16
C ALA A 50 24.10 16.14 -3.76
N ALA A 51 24.64 16.95 -2.85
CA ALA A 51 24.13 17.04 -1.49
C ALA A 51 22.90 17.95 -1.36
N THR A 52 22.86 19.03 -2.14
CA THR A 52 21.72 19.94 -2.20
C THR A 52 20.53 19.29 -2.91
N GLU A 53 20.76 18.53 -3.98
CA GLU A 53 19.67 17.85 -4.71
C GLU A 53 18.99 16.74 -3.90
N ILE A 54 19.74 15.98 -3.08
CA ILE A 54 19.14 14.97 -2.20
C ILE A 54 18.37 15.65 -1.04
N ALA A 55 18.89 16.75 -0.50
CA ALA A 55 18.21 17.52 0.53
C ALA A 55 16.95 18.23 -0.02
N GLU A 56 17.01 18.77 -1.24
CA GLU A 56 15.93 19.52 -1.89
C GLU A 56 14.86 18.60 -2.48
N ALA A 57 15.23 17.44 -3.03
CA ALA A 57 14.27 16.37 -3.35
C ALA A 57 13.58 15.84 -2.08
N SER A 58 14.31 15.76 -0.95
CA SER A 58 13.71 15.38 0.34
C SER A 58 12.83 16.48 0.94
N ALA A 59 13.11 17.75 0.66
CA ALA A 59 12.30 18.89 1.08
C ALA A 59 11.06 19.07 0.21
N ALA A 60 11.18 18.96 -1.12
CA ALA A 60 10.05 18.93 -2.06
C ALA A 60 9.10 17.75 -1.79
N ALA A 61 9.63 16.59 -1.39
CA ALA A 61 8.83 15.46 -0.91
C ALA A 61 8.14 15.73 0.45
N ARG A 62 8.70 16.61 1.29
CA ARG A 62 8.11 17.05 2.58
C ARG A 62 7.14 18.24 2.43
N GLN A 63 7.24 19.01 1.34
CA GLN A 63 6.35 20.11 1.00
C GLN A 63 5.20 19.72 0.07
N ALA A 64 5.17 18.47 -0.43
CA ALA A 64 4.01 17.97 -1.16
C ALA A 64 2.76 18.09 -0.27
N ALA A 65 1.82 18.94 -0.68
CA ALA A 65 0.53 19.06 -0.03
C ALA A 65 -0.10 17.67 0.18
N ASP A 66 -0.84 17.46 1.26
CA ASP A 66 -1.48 16.18 1.53
C ASP A 66 -2.34 15.78 0.30
N PRO A 67 -2.09 14.62 -0.33
CA PRO A 67 -2.82 14.22 -1.54
C PRO A 67 -4.35 14.14 -1.36
N ARG A 68 -4.82 14.12 -0.11
CA ARG A 68 -6.25 14.14 0.23
C ARG A 68 -6.90 15.52 0.07
N ASP A 69 -6.10 16.58 0.09
CA ASP A 69 -6.56 17.96 -0.06
C ASP A 69 -6.49 18.44 -1.52
N ALA A 70 -5.86 17.65 -2.39
CA ALA A 70 -5.80 17.93 -3.82
C ALA A 70 -7.20 17.84 -4.47
N PRO A 71 -7.49 18.67 -5.50
CA PRO A 71 -8.74 18.58 -6.23
C PRO A 71 -8.87 17.19 -6.88
N VAL A 72 -10.02 16.54 -6.67
CA VAL A 72 -10.31 15.20 -7.19
C VAL A 72 -11.16 15.30 -8.45
N ARG A 73 -10.75 14.63 -9.54
CA ARG A 73 -11.57 14.56 -10.75
C ARG A 73 -12.92 13.91 -10.45
N LEU A 74 -13.98 14.42 -11.09
CA LEU A 74 -15.32 13.86 -10.98
C LEU A 74 -15.63 12.96 -12.18
N ILE A 75 -16.28 11.82 -11.91
CA ILE A 75 -16.83 10.92 -12.93
C ILE A 75 -18.33 10.83 -12.70
N SER A 76 -19.11 11.31 -13.69
CA SER A 76 -20.57 11.43 -13.58
C SER A 76 -21.02 12.21 -12.34
N GLY A 77 -20.36 13.34 -12.06
CA GLY A 77 -20.67 14.22 -10.92
C GLY A 77 -20.28 13.70 -9.54
N ARG A 78 -19.59 12.55 -9.46
CA ARG A 78 -19.11 11.96 -8.19
C ARG A 78 -17.58 11.91 -8.14
N PRO A 79 -16.96 11.96 -6.96
CA PRO A 79 -15.51 11.80 -6.83
C PRO A 79 -15.05 10.50 -7.49
N MET A 80 -14.01 10.57 -8.33
CA MET A 80 -13.57 9.37 -9.06
C MET A 80 -13.14 8.25 -8.10
N TRP A 81 -12.44 8.61 -7.03
CA TRP A 81 -11.88 7.68 -6.07
C TRP A 81 -11.45 8.42 -4.80
N ALA A 82 -11.22 7.68 -3.74
CA ALA A 82 -10.69 8.23 -2.50
C ALA A 82 -9.16 8.35 -2.55
N ALA A 83 -8.64 9.53 -2.22
CA ALA A 83 -7.23 9.73 -1.92
C ALA A 83 -6.85 9.16 -0.54
N ASN A 84 -5.56 8.98 -0.30
CA ASN A 84 -5.00 8.63 0.99
C ASN A 84 -3.74 9.46 1.28
N ARG A 85 -3.15 9.29 2.46
CA ARG A 85 -2.01 10.12 2.92
C ARG A 85 -0.77 10.05 2.02
N THR A 86 -0.65 9.02 1.20
CA THR A 86 0.55 8.82 0.36
C THR A 86 0.26 8.93 -1.12
N ARG A 87 -1.00 8.90 -1.55
CA ARG A 87 -1.39 8.81 -2.97
C ARG A 87 -2.72 9.51 -3.26
N GLY A 88 -2.74 10.18 -4.41
CA GLY A 88 -3.92 10.86 -4.95
C GLY A 88 -5.05 9.91 -5.39
N ALA A 89 -6.20 10.49 -5.74
CA ALA A 89 -7.37 9.73 -6.15
C ALA A 89 -7.14 8.98 -7.47
N GLU A 90 -6.57 9.65 -8.47
CA GLU A 90 -6.28 9.12 -9.80
C GLU A 90 -5.34 7.91 -9.72
N GLU A 91 -4.25 8.03 -8.96
CA GLU A 91 -3.29 6.93 -8.78
C GLU A 91 -3.93 5.73 -8.07
N ASN A 92 -4.74 5.98 -7.03
CA ASN A 92 -5.45 4.91 -6.34
C ASN A 92 -6.47 4.21 -7.25
N ALA A 93 -7.17 4.95 -8.12
CA ALA A 93 -8.10 4.40 -9.10
C ALA A 93 -7.37 3.54 -10.15
N GLN A 94 -6.27 4.07 -10.71
CA GLN A 94 -5.42 3.36 -11.67
C GLN A 94 -4.94 2.02 -11.09
N ARG A 95 -4.42 2.02 -9.86
CA ARG A 95 -3.97 0.79 -9.19
C ARG A 95 -5.11 -0.18 -8.88
N GLY A 96 -6.30 0.32 -8.59
CA GLY A 96 -7.49 -0.51 -8.43
C GLY A 96 -7.85 -1.19 -9.75
N PHE A 97 -7.86 -0.45 -10.84
CA PHE A 97 -8.12 -0.94 -12.18
C PHE A 97 -7.09 -1.99 -12.63
N GLU A 98 -5.80 -1.73 -12.48
CA GLU A 98 -4.73 -2.67 -12.85
C GLU A 98 -4.86 -4.01 -12.13
N ARG A 99 -5.28 -3.99 -10.86
CA ARG A 99 -5.37 -5.19 -10.04
C ARG A 99 -6.67 -5.96 -10.22
N PHE A 100 -7.77 -5.27 -10.49
CA PHE A 100 -9.11 -5.85 -10.39
C PHE A 100 -10.00 -5.58 -11.59
N GLY A 101 -9.64 -4.65 -12.48
CA GLY A 101 -10.45 -4.20 -13.60
C GLY A 101 -10.86 -5.32 -14.54
N GLU A 102 -9.95 -6.24 -14.83
CA GLU A 102 -10.19 -7.41 -15.69
C GLU A 102 -11.34 -8.28 -15.14
N ALA A 103 -11.37 -8.52 -13.84
CA ALA A 103 -12.40 -9.35 -13.19
C ALA A 103 -13.82 -8.76 -13.32
N PHE A 104 -13.94 -7.48 -13.69
CA PHE A 104 -15.20 -6.78 -13.95
C PHE A 104 -15.42 -6.41 -15.42
N GLY A 105 -14.54 -6.88 -16.32
CA GLY A 105 -14.55 -6.52 -17.73
C GLY A 105 -14.51 -5.00 -17.92
N ALA A 106 -13.71 -4.29 -17.12
CA ALA A 106 -13.48 -2.88 -17.29
C ALA A 106 -12.47 -2.64 -18.40
N ARG A 107 -12.75 -1.67 -19.28
CA ARG A 107 -11.88 -1.36 -20.44
C ARG A 107 -10.74 -0.42 -20.10
N ASP A 108 -10.99 0.49 -19.16
CA ASP A 108 -10.10 1.53 -18.70
C ASP A 108 -10.44 1.91 -17.25
N VAL A 109 -9.66 2.83 -16.67
CA VAL A 109 -9.85 3.30 -15.30
C VAL A 109 -11.22 3.93 -15.09
N ASP A 110 -11.67 4.79 -16.01
CA ASP A 110 -12.94 5.49 -15.86
C ASP A 110 -14.11 4.51 -15.94
N ASP A 111 -14.01 3.44 -16.74
CA ASP A 111 -14.98 2.36 -16.80
C ASP A 111 -15.05 1.56 -15.51
N TYR A 112 -13.89 1.23 -14.94
CA TYR A 112 -13.81 0.57 -13.65
C TYR A 112 -14.39 1.44 -12.52
N VAL A 113 -14.10 2.74 -12.53
CA VAL A 113 -14.68 3.73 -11.60
C VAL A 113 -16.20 3.80 -11.76
N ARG A 114 -16.72 3.89 -12.99
CA ARG A 114 -18.17 3.89 -13.26
C ARG A 114 -18.85 2.61 -12.77
N LYS A 115 -18.27 1.44 -13.05
CA LYS A 115 -18.78 0.14 -12.57
C LYS A 115 -18.78 0.07 -11.05
N THR A 116 -17.72 0.54 -10.41
CA THR A 116 -17.65 0.61 -8.94
C THR A 116 -18.74 1.50 -8.37
N HIS A 117 -18.90 2.70 -8.94
CA HIS A 117 -19.97 3.61 -8.57
C HIS A 117 -21.37 3.03 -8.77
N ALA A 118 -21.59 2.29 -9.86
CA ALA A 118 -22.87 1.63 -10.12
C ALA A 118 -23.16 0.55 -9.07
N PHE A 119 -22.17 -0.29 -8.74
CA PHE A 119 -22.30 -1.32 -7.71
C PHE A 119 -22.61 -0.72 -6.34
N VAL A 120 -21.90 0.34 -5.91
CA VAL A 120 -22.14 0.93 -4.59
C VAL A 120 -23.44 1.71 -4.50
N ALA A 121 -23.89 2.33 -5.61
CA ALA A 121 -25.14 3.10 -5.63
C ALA A 121 -26.37 2.21 -5.69
N LYS A 122 -26.30 1.07 -6.39
CA LYS A 122 -27.39 0.11 -6.54
C LYS A 122 -26.83 -1.31 -6.43
N PRO A 123 -26.48 -1.77 -5.22
CA PRO A 123 -26.00 -3.11 -5.04
C PRO A 123 -27.09 -4.14 -5.38
N PRO A 124 -26.73 -5.33 -5.90
CA PRO A 124 -27.69 -6.39 -6.19
C PRO A 124 -28.52 -6.81 -4.97
N ALA A 125 -29.68 -7.41 -5.22
CA ALA A 125 -30.51 -7.97 -4.16
C ALA A 125 -29.74 -9.07 -3.41
N GLY A 126 -29.79 -9.02 -2.07
CA GLY A 126 -29.03 -9.94 -1.22
C GLY A 126 -27.63 -9.47 -0.86
N ALA A 127 -27.18 -8.32 -1.40
CA ALA A 127 -25.94 -7.70 -0.95
C ALA A 127 -26.03 -7.30 0.53
N GLN A 128 -24.98 -7.62 1.27
CA GLN A 128 -24.81 -7.29 2.68
C GLN A 128 -24.00 -6.00 2.81
N THR A 129 -24.35 -5.18 3.80
CA THR A 129 -23.64 -3.91 4.06
C THR A 129 -23.19 -3.82 5.51
N LEU A 130 -22.10 -3.08 5.74
CA LEU A 130 -21.57 -2.79 7.07
C LEU A 130 -21.01 -1.37 7.08
N LYS A 131 -21.52 -0.53 7.99
CA LYS A 131 -20.97 0.81 8.22
C LYS A 131 -19.90 0.75 9.31
N ARG A 132 -18.70 1.27 9.03
CA ARG A 132 -17.62 1.39 10.02
C ARG A 132 -17.77 2.65 10.85
N SER A 133 -17.08 2.69 12.00
CA SER A 133 -17.00 3.87 12.87
C SER A 133 -16.40 5.11 12.19
N ASN A 134 -15.50 4.93 11.21
CA ASN A 134 -14.95 6.04 10.42
C ASN A 134 -15.92 6.58 9.34
N GLY A 135 -17.12 6.01 9.22
CA GLY A 135 -18.13 6.39 8.25
C GLY A 135 -18.02 5.73 6.87
N ASP A 136 -16.98 4.92 6.61
CA ASP A 136 -16.93 4.12 5.39
C ASP A 136 -18.02 3.01 5.42
N THR A 137 -18.57 2.68 4.26
CA THR A 137 -19.49 1.56 4.08
C THR A 137 -18.78 0.46 3.29
N LEU A 138 -18.82 -0.77 3.81
CA LEU A 138 -18.46 -1.99 3.09
C LEU A 138 -19.72 -2.60 2.53
N ILE A 139 -19.61 -3.17 1.33
CA ILE A 139 -20.69 -3.83 0.62
C ILE A 139 -20.15 -5.16 0.11
N TYR A 140 -20.89 -6.24 0.32
CA TYR A 140 -20.55 -7.57 -0.19
C TYR A 140 -21.78 -8.20 -0.84
N ASP A 141 -21.69 -8.51 -2.13
CA ASP A 141 -22.66 -9.31 -2.86
C ASP A 141 -22.21 -10.78 -2.89
N PRO A 142 -22.92 -11.70 -2.20
CA PRO A 142 -22.59 -13.12 -2.22
C PRO A 142 -22.79 -13.78 -3.59
N ALA A 143 -23.74 -13.31 -4.40
CA ALA A 143 -24.09 -13.96 -5.66
C ALA A 143 -23.03 -13.70 -6.74
N GLY A 144 -22.61 -12.45 -6.90
CA GLY A 144 -21.52 -12.06 -7.81
C GLY A 144 -20.12 -12.19 -7.21
N ASN A 145 -20.03 -12.58 -5.93
CA ASN A 145 -18.81 -12.55 -5.13
C ASN A 145 -18.08 -11.19 -5.25
N VAL A 146 -18.79 -10.07 -5.04
CA VAL A 146 -18.24 -8.73 -5.21
C VAL A 146 -18.16 -8.02 -3.87
N PHE A 147 -16.97 -7.53 -3.53
CA PHE A 147 -16.74 -6.70 -2.36
C PHE A 147 -16.34 -5.29 -2.77
N ALA A 148 -16.92 -4.27 -2.14
CA ALA A 148 -16.52 -2.88 -2.33
C ALA A 148 -16.49 -2.09 -1.02
N VAL A 149 -15.74 -1.00 -1.02
CA VAL A 149 -15.73 -0.02 0.07
C VAL A 149 -15.91 1.37 -0.51
N VAL A 150 -16.78 2.14 0.11
CA VAL A 150 -17.04 3.55 -0.24
C VAL A 150 -16.90 4.43 1.00
N THR A 151 -16.37 5.64 0.84
CA THR A 151 -16.31 6.62 1.91
C THR A 151 -17.71 7.13 2.27
N ARG A 152 -17.82 7.80 3.43
CA ARG A 152 -19.03 8.54 3.81
C ARG A 152 -19.48 9.56 2.77
N THR A 153 -18.55 10.12 2.00
CA THR A 153 -18.79 11.12 0.95
C THR A 153 -19.07 10.51 -0.42
N GLY A 154 -19.15 9.18 -0.53
CA GLY A 154 -19.47 8.49 -1.79
C GLY A 154 -18.27 8.25 -2.70
N ALA A 155 -17.03 8.53 -2.26
CA ALA A 155 -15.83 8.22 -3.03
C ALA A 155 -15.46 6.73 -2.88
N PRO A 156 -15.31 5.96 -3.96
CA PRO A 156 -14.89 4.56 -3.85
C PRO A 156 -13.47 4.44 -3.30
N ARG A 157 -13.22 3.41 -2.48
CA ARG A 157 -11.88 3.04 -1.99
C ARG A 157 -11.35 1.78 -2.66
N THR A 158 -12.23 0.82 -2.97
CA THR A 158 -11.88 -0.46 -3.61
C THR A 158 -13.13 -1.17 -4.11
N MET A 159 -12.96 -2.03 -5.12
CA MET A 159 -13.91 -3.05 -5.55
C MET A 159 -13.14 -4.27 -6.05
N PHE A 160 -13.47 -5.49 -5.63
CA PHE A 160 -12.81 -6.71 -6.11
C PHE A 160 -13.65 -7.95 -5.81
N LYS A 161 -13.26 -9.08 -6.41
CA LYS A 161 -13.81 -10.40 -6.10
C LYS A 161 -12.87 -11.10 -5.10
N PRO A 162 -13.28 -11.31 -3.83
CA PRO A 162 -12.41 -11.98 -2.86
C PRO A 162 -12.27 -13.46 -3.17
N ASP A 163 -11.06 -14.00 -3.08
CA ASP A 163 -10.78 -15.42 -3.34
C ASP A 163 -11.53 -16.35 -2.36
N ASP A 164 -11.62 -15.94 -1.10
CA ASP A 164 -12.31 -16.70 -0.04
C ASP A 164 -13.82 -16.41 0.04
N GLY A 165 -14.37 -15.60 -0.87
CA GLY A 165 -15.80 -15.29 -0.92
C GLY A 165 -16.41 -14.85 0.42
N ALA A 166 -17.42 -15.61 0.89
CA ALA A 166 -18.16 -15.30 2.11
C ALA A 166 -17.28 -15.29 3.38
N ASP A 167 -16.18 -16.03 3.38
CA ASP A 167 -15.24 -16.07 4.51
C ASP A 167 -14.46 -14.75 4.62
N TYR A 168 -14.13 -14.12 3.49
CA TYR A 168 -13.58 -12.77 3.49
C TYR A 168 -14.55 -11.78 4.17
N TRP A 169 -15.84 -11.85 3.82
CA TRP A 169 -16.86 -10.99 4.41
C TRP A 169 -17.04 -11.23 5.91
N ARG A 170 -17.01 -12.49 6.37
CA ARG A 170 -17.05 -12.82 7.80
C ARG A 170 -15.90 -12.15 8.56
N ARG A 171 -14.66 -12.24 8.05
CA ARG A 171 -13.49 -11.58 8.65
C ARG A 171 -13.62 -10.06 8.68
N GLN A 172 -14.22 -9.44 7.65
CA GLN A 172 -14.49 -8.00 7.66
C GLN A 172 -15.43 -7.58 8.78
N LYS A 173 -16.51 -8.34 9.02
CA LYS A 173 -17.46 -8.09 10.12
C LYS A 173 -16.79 -8.23 11.49
N GLU A 174 -16.05 -9.31 11.71
CA GLU A 174 -15.32 -9.53 12.96
C GLU A 174 -14.29 -8.43 13.22
N GLY A 175 -13.50 -8.06 12.22
CA GLY A 175 -12.51 -7.00 12.34
C GLY A 175 -13.13 -5.63 12.61
N ALA A 176 -14.32 -5.36 12.09
CA ALA A 176 -15.06 -4.14 12.44
C ALA A 176 -15.54 -4.15 13.90
N ALA A 177 -16.16 -5.25 14.36
CA ALA A 177 -16.62 -5.38 15.74
C ALA A 177 -15.49 -5.23 16.76
N ARG A 178 -14.34 -5.86 16.50
CA ARG A 178 -13.14 -5.74 17.35
C ARG A 178 -12.65 -4.29 17.44
N ARG A 179 -12.65 -3.54 16.33
CA ARG A 179 -12.24 -2.13 16.32
C ARG A 179 -13.18 -1.25 17.13
N THR A 180 -14.50 -1.45 17.00
CA THR A 180 -15.49 -0.73 17.82
C THR A 180 -15.25 -0.97 19.30
N ALA A 181 -15.10 -2.24 19.72
CA ALA A 181 -14.86 -2.57 21.13
C ALA A 181 -13.53 -2.00 21.69
N VAL A 182 -12.51 -1.80 20.86
CA VAL A 182 -11.27 -1.14 21.27
C VAL A 182 -11.47 0.37 21.42
N SER A 183 -12.19 1.00 20.49
CA SER A 183 -12.55 2.42 20.58
C SER A 183 -13.38 2.73 21.83
N ASP A 184 -14.38 1.91 22.14
CA ASP A 184 -15.26 2.10 23.30
C ASP A 184 -14.49 1.99 24.62
N ARG A 185 -13.54 1.05 24.72
CA ARG A 185 -12.68 0.90 25.89
C ARG A 185 -11.74 2.08 26.08
N ARG A 186 -11.16 2.63 25.00
CA ARG A 186 -10.31 3.82 25.08
C ARG A 186 -11.10 5.07 25.49
N GLY A 187 -12.35 5.20 25.06
CA GLY A 187 -13.21 6.31 25.44
C GLY A 187 -13.57 6.31 26.93
N GLN A 188 -13.77 5.13 27.53
CA GLN A 188 -14.13 4.99 28.94
C GLN A 188 -12.94 5.20 29.90
N GLY A 189 -11.72 4.83 29.50
CA GLY A 189 -10.52 4.98 30.33
C GLY A 189 -9.85 6.36 30.31
N GLY A 190 -10.33 7.30 29.49
CA GLY A 190 -9.77 8.65 29.37
C GLY A 190 -10.52 9.73 30.17
N ASN A 191 -11.51 9.34 30.97
CA ASN A 191 -12.37 10.27 31.73
C ASN A 191 -12.23 10.08 33.25
N GLY A 192 -11.04 9.72 33.72
CA GLY A 192 -10.72 9.49 35.14
C GLY A 192 -9.45 10.21 35.56
#